data_AF-A0A0K2XC95-F1
#
_entry.id   AF-A0A0K2XC95-F1
#
_cell.length_a   1.000
_cell.length_b   1.000
_cell.length_c   1.000
_cell.angle_alpha   90.00
_cell.angle_beta   90.00
_cell.angle_gamma   90.00
#
_symmetry.space_group_name_H-M   'P 1'
#
loop_
_entity.id
_entity.type
_entity.pdbx_description
1 polymer ?
#
loop_
_entity_poly.entity_id
_entity_poly.type
_entity_poly.pdbx_seq_one_letter_code
_entity_poly.pdbx_strand_id
1 'polypeptide(L)' 'MNWLDELKIALVENNLERASFLVETCPFLNDPCHDLEVLQSAGALIATTIERLQEEQRTLGAQMRQLKAAQKFLEIP' A
#
# COMPACT_ATOMS: atom_id res chain seq x y z
N MET A 1 -17.07 -5.51 11.37
CA MET A 1 -16.27 -6.45 10.55
C MET A 1 -14.89 -6.55 11.19
N ASN A 2 -14.19 -7.68 11.06
CA ASN A 2 -12.82 -7.82 11.58
C ASN A 2 -11.88 -7.04 10.67
N TRP A 3 -11.00 -6.21 11.22
CA TRP A 3 -10.00 -5.41 10.48
C TRP A 3 -9.23 -6.26 9.45
N LEU A 4 -8.92 -7.51 9.81
CA LEU A 4 -8.22 -8.45 8.94
C LEU A 4 -9.03 -8.80 7.68
N ASP A 5 -10.34 -8.97 7.82
CA ASP A 5 -11.23 -9.28 6.69
C ASP A 5 -11.38 -8.05 5.79
N GLU A 6 -11.42 -6.85 6.36
CA GLU A 6 -11.47 -5.61 5.58
C GLU A 6 -10.19 -5.41 4.77
N LEU A 7 -9.02 -5.73 5.34
CA LEU A 7 -7.74 -5.66 4.62
C LEU A 7 -7.69 -6.68 3.48
N LYS A 8 -8.17 -7.91 3.71
CA LYS A 8 -8.31 -8.92 2.65
C LYS A 8 -9.21 -8.42 1.52
N ILE A 9 -10.38 -7.88 1.85
CA ILE A 9 -11.33 -7.36 0.86
C ILE A 9 -10.69 -6.23 0.05
N ALA A 10 -10.04 -5.26 0.71
CA ALA A 10 -9.38 -4.15 0.03
C ALA A 10 -8.31 -4.64 -0.97
N LEU A 11 -7.51 -5.64 -0.60
CA LEU A 11 -6.50 -6.21 -1.49
C LEU A 11 -7.10 -6.99 -2.66
N VAL A 12 -8.21 -7.70 -2.46
CA VAL A 12 -8.94 -8.43 -3.51
C VAL A 12 -9.62 -7.48 -4.48
N GLU A 13 -10.20 -6.39 -3.99
CA GLU A 13 -10.80 -5.32 -4.80
C GLU A 13 -9.75 -4.45 -5.51
N ASN A 14 -8.46 -4.75 -5.30
CA ASN A 14 -7.33 -3.96 -5.77
C ASN A 14 -7.40 -2.48 -5.35
N ASN A 15 -8.03 -2.21 -4.22
CA ASN A 15 -8.17 -0.89 -3.64
C ASN A 15 -6.96 -0.64 -2.71
N LEU A 16 -5.85 -0.20 -3.30
CA LEU A 16 -4.60 -0.02 -2.56
C LEU A 16 -4.70 1.12 -1.54
N GLU A 17 -5.43 2.19 -1.85
CA GLU A 17 -5.67 3.33 -0.93
C GLU A 17 -6.35 2.85 0.36
N ARG A 18 -7.40 2.03 0.24
CA ARG A 18 -8.07 1.45 1.40
C ARG A 18 -7.17 0.47 2.15
N ALA A 19 -6.41 -0.36 1.42
CA ALA A 19 -5.50 -1.31 2.04
C ALA A 19 -4.40 -0.60 2.84
N SER A 20 -3.78 0.45 2.27
CA SER A 20 -2.74 1.24 2.96
C SER A 20 -3.31 1.95 4.19
N PHE A 21 -4.50 2.54 4.10
CA PHE A 21 -5.17 3.13 5.25
C PHE A 21 -5.36 2.10 6.38
N LEU A 22 -5.82 0.89 6.06
CA LEU A 22 -6.00 -0.17 7.06
C LEU A 22 -4.67 -0.60 7.69
N VAL A 23 -3.57 -0.62 6.93
CA VAL A 23 -2.23 -0.88 7.48
C VAL A 23 -1.81 0.23 8.46
N GLU A 24 -2.02 1.50 8.12
CA GLU A 24 -1.72 2.63 9.00
C GLU A 24 -2.53 2.60 10.30
N THR A 25 -3.80 2.19 10.21
CA THR A 25 -4.70 2.07 11.37
C THR A 25 -4.73 0.66 11.96
N CYS A 26 -3.64 -0.10 11.82
CA CYS A 26 -3.58 -1.47 12.33
C CYS A 26 -3.86 -1.50 13.85
N PRO A 27 -4.91 -2.21 14.31
CA PRO A 27 -5.31 -2.19 15.72
C PRO A 27 -4.24 -2.81 16.62
N PHE A 28 -3.43 -3.73 16.09
CA PHE A 28 -2.39 -4.43 16.82
C PHE A 28 -1.21 -3.54 17.25
N LEU A 29 -1.15 -2.30 16.74
CA LEU A 29 -0.16 -1.30 17.19
C LEU A 29 -0.48 -0.75 18.58
N ASN A 30 -1.77 -0.70 18.94
CA ASN A 30 -2.23 -0.15 20.22
C ASN A 30 -2.69 -1.25 21.19
N ASP A 31 -3.24 -2.34 20.67
CA ASP A 31 -3.73 -3.48 21.45
C ASP A 31 -3.14 -4.79 20.91
N PRO A 32 -2.14 -5.39 21.57
CA PRO A 32 -1.47 -6.58 21.08
C PRO A 32 -2.43 -7.75 20.88
N CYS A 33 -2.49 -8.28 19.65
CA CYS A 33 -3.20 -9.53 19.40
C CYS A 33 -2.39 -10.70 19.97
N HIS A 34 -3.06 -11.59 20.72
CA HIS A 34 -2.43 -12.79 21.29
C HIS A 34 -2.69 -14.04 20.43
N ASP A 35 -3.49 -13.90 19.38
CA ASP A 35 -3.79 -14.98 18.44
C ASP A 35 -2.73 -15.01 17.33
N LEU A 36 -1.94 -16.09 17.34
CA LEU A 36 -0.83 -16.27 16.40
C LEU A 36 -1.31 -16.39 14.94
N GLU A 37 -2.46 -17.04 14.69
CA GLU A 37 -2.98 -17.20 13.33
C GLU A 37 -3.43 -15.87 12.74
N VAL A 38 -4.04 -15.03 13.58
CA VAL A 38 -4.43 -13.66 13.21
C VAL A 38 -3.19 -12.82 12.89
N LEU A 39 -2.15 -12.88 13.74
CA LEU A 39 -0.90 -12.15 13.52
C LEU A 39 -0.17 -12.60 12.24
N GLN A 40 -0.09 -13.91 11.98
CA GLN A 40 0.52 -14.44 10.77
C GLN A 40 -0.24 -13.99 9.52
N SER A 41 -1.57 -14.07 9.55
CA SER A 41 -2.42 -13.61 8.46
C SER A 41 -2.28 -12.10 8.23
N ALA A 42 -2.26 -11.31 9.29
CA ALA A 42 -2.07 -9.86 9.21
C ALA A 42 -0.71 -9.51 8.59
N GLY A 43 0.36 -10.18 9.04
CA GLY A 43 1.70 -9.99 8.50
C GLY A 43 1.79 -10.26 7.00
N ALA A 44 1.18 -11.34 6.51
CA ALA A 44 1.15 -11.67 5.09
C ALA A 44 0.43 -10.60 4.24
N LEU A 45 -0.70 -10.09 4.74
CA LEU A 45 -1.48 -9.06 4.03
C LEU A 45 -0.77 -7.70 4.06
N ILE A 46 -0.15 -7.33 5.19
CA ILE A 46 0.65 -6.12 5.30
C ILE A 46 1.84 -6.19 4.34
N ALA A 47 2.55 -7.32 4.30
CA ALA A 47 3.67 -7.52 3.36
C ALA A 47 3.21 -7.35 1.91
N THR A 48 2.07 -7.97 1.55
CA THR A 48 1.47 -7.81 0.21
C THR A 48 1.13 -6.35 -0.10
N THR A 49 0.60 -5.61 0.88
CA THR A 49 0.28 -4.18 0.72
C THR A 49 1.53 -3.35 0.49
N ILE A 50 2.61 -3.62 1.25
CA ILE A 50 3.90 -2.93 1.11
C ILE A 50 4.51 -3.19 -0.27
N GLU A 51 4.49 -4.44 -0.75
CA GLU A 51 5.01 -4.79 -2.09
C GLU A 51 4.30 -4.01 -3.19
N ARG A 52 2.97 -3.89 -3.12
CA ARG A 52 2.17 -3.10 -4.07
C ARG A 52 2.48 -1.60 -4.00
N LEU A 53 2.61 -1.04 -2.79
CA LEU A 53 3.00 0.36 -2.62
C LEU A 53 4.39 0.66 -3.20
N GLN A 54 5.34 -0.27 -3.05
CA GLN A 54 6.68 -0.14 -3.65
C GLN A 54 6.65 -0.22 -5.18
N GLU A 55 5.73 -0.98 -5.76
CA GLU A 55 5.51 -1.00 -7.21
C GLU A 55 4.92 0.33 -7.71
N GLU A 56 3.90 0.87 -7.04
CA GLU A 56 3.34 2.19 -7.37
C GLU A 56 4.38 3.30 -7.24
N GLN A 57 5.20 3.28 -6.17
CA GLN A 57 6.26 4.27 -5.98
C GLN A 57 7.30 4.22 -7.11
N ARG A 58 7.66 3.04 -7.60
CA ARG A 58 8.58 2.89 -8.74
C ARG A 58 7.98 3.46 -10.02
N THR A 59 6.70 3.16 -10.27
CA THR A 59 5.95 3.70 -11.42
C THR A 59 5.85 5.22 -11.35
N LEU A 60 5.48 5.77 -10.21
CA LEU A 60 5.41 7.22 -10.00
C LEU A 60 6.77 7.89 -10.24
N GLY A 61 7.85 7.30 -9.73
CA GLY A 61 9.20 7.82 -9.97
C GLY A 61 9.58 7.83 -11.46
N ALA A 62 9.14 6.84 -12.24
CA ALA A 62 9.33 6.84 -13.68
C ALA A 62 8.50 7.93 -14.38
N GLN A 63 7.23 8.08 -14.02
CA GLN A 63 6.33 9.12 -14.54
C GLN A 63 6.87 10.52 -14.25
N MET A 64 7.39 10.78 -13.04
CA MET A 64 8.00 12.06 -12.69
C MET A 64 9.24 12.37 -13.55
N ARG A 65 10.08 11.38 -13.86
CA ARG A 65 11.23 11.55 -14.76
C ARG A 65 10.79 11.91 -16.18
N GLN A 66 9.75 11.23 -16.68
CA GLN A 66 9.17 11.52 -17.99
C GLN A 66 8.59 12.93 -18.05
N LEU A 67 7.82 13.33 -17.03
CA LEU A 67 7.25 14.68 -16.93
C LEU A 67 8.36 15.74 -16.92
N LYS A 68 9.41 15.54 -16.13
CA LYS A 68 10.56 16.46 -16.08
C LYS A 68 11.28 16.57 -17.42
N ALA A 69 11.42 15.46 -18.17
CA ALA A 69 12.01 15.49 -19.49
C ALA A 69 11.14 16.25 -20.50
N ALA A 70 9.81 16.02 -20.47
CA ALA A 70 8.87 16.72 -21.33
C ALA A 70 8.85 18.23 -21.03
N GLN A 71 8.84 18.63 -19.76
CA GLN A 71 8.92 20.04 -19.34
C GLN A 71 10.19 20.71 -19.87
N LYS A 72 11.36 20.07 -19.71
CA LYS A 72 12.63 20.59 -20.26
C LYS A 72 12.60 20.79 -21.77
N PHE A 73 11.93 19.91 -22.52
CA PHE A 73 11.80 20.05 -23.97
C PHE A 73 10.96 21.28 -24.35
N LEU A 74 9.87 21.53 -23.62
CA LEU A 74 9.00 22.69 -23.85
C LEU A 74 9.66 24.03 -23.48
N GLU A 75 10.71 24.01 -22.67
CA GLU A 75 11.51 25.19 -22.29
C GLU A 75 12.62 25.53 -23.30
N ILE A 76 12.81 24.72 -24.36
CA ILE A 76 13.80 25.01 -25.41
C ILE A 76 13.23 26.13 -26.32
N PRO A 77 13.90 27.30 -26.41
CA PRO A 77 13.46 28.42 -27.26
C PRO A 77 13.61 28.14 -28.76
#